data_AF-A0A974WV52-F1
#
_entry.id   AF-A0A974WV52-F1
#
_cell.length_a   1.000
_cell.length_b   1.000
_cell.length_c   1.000
_cell.angle_alpha   90.00
_cell.angle_beta   90.00
_cell.angle_gamma   90.00
#
_symmetry.space_group_name_H-M   'P 1'
#
loop_
_entity.id
_entity.type
_entity.pdbx_description
1 polymer ?
#
loop_
_entity_poly.entity_id
_entity_poly.type
_entity_poly.pdbx_seq_one_letter_code
_entity_poly.pdbx_strand_id
1 'polypeptide(L)'
;MTAQHGAPESQTLGALVHQLSEQIPELVRSEIRLAQAEVTQKGKRAGVGIGMFSVAGLLAFFALGSLVATAILGLAHVVDAWLAALIVALVLLAAAAVAGLIGRSKVAEAGPPAPEKAIQGVKEDIATVKGEHRG
;
A
#
# COMPACT_ATOMS: atom_id res chain seq x y z
N MET A 1 6.13 69.84 -33.82
CA MET A 1 6.36 68.42 -34.16
C MET A 1 6.83 67.74 -32.89
N THR A 2 6.24 66.73 -32.27
CA THR A 2 5.07 65.87 -32.51
C THR A 2 4.74 65.29 -31.14
N ALA A 3 3.50 65.50 -30.66
CA ALA A 3 2.97 64.76 -29.53
C ALA A 3 2.60 63.36 -30.03
N GLN A 4 3.20 62.29 -29.48
CA GLN A 4 2.64 60.94 -29.43
C GLN A 4 3.34 60.12 -28.33
N HIS A 5 2.64 59.89 -27.23
CA HIS A 5 2.80 58.68 -26.42
C HIS A 5 1.39 58.16 -26.19
N GLY A 6 1.06 57.08 -26.91
CA GLY A 6 -0.26 56.46 -26.91
C GLY A 6 -0.67 56.05 -25.51
N ALA A 7 -1.96 56.22 -25.22
CA ALA A 7 -2.60 55.85 -23.98
C ALA A 7 -2.29 54.40 -23.57
N PRO A 8 -2.21 54.10 -22.27
CA PRO A 8 -2.05 52.73 -21.80
C PRO A 8 -3.25 51.92 -22.26
N GLU A 9 -3.02 50.90 -23.10
CA GLU A 9 -4.04 49.90 -23.37
C GLU A 9 -4.55 49.38 -22.03
N SER A 10 -5.81 49.69 -21.73
CA SER A 10 -6.56 49.02 -20.69
C SER A 10 -6.55 47.53 -21.04
N GLN A 11 -5.74 46.74 -20.34
CA GLN A 11 -5.83 45.28 -20.40
C GLN A 11 -7.30 44.93 -20.15
N THR A 12 -7.99 44.54 -21.21
CA THR A 12 -9.42 44.27 -21.14
C THR A 12 -9.61 43.04 -20.27
N LEU A 13 -10.68 43.00 -19.46
CA LEU A 13 -11.00 41.84 -18.62
C LEU A 13 -11.05 40.53 -19.45
N GLY A 14 -11.39 40.63 -20.74
CA GLY A 14 -11.32 39.53 -21.71
C GLY A 14 -9.90 39.05 -22.01
N ALA A 15 -8.90 39.92 -22.06
CA ALA A 15 -7.50 39.54 -22.24
C ALA A 15 -6.95 38.78 -21.02
N LEU A 16 -7.31 39.17 -19.79
CA LEU A 16 -6.92 38.43 -18.57
C LEU A 16 -7.57 37.04 -18.50
N VAL A 17 -8.86 36.94 -18.83
CA VAL A 17 -9.56 35.64 -18.87
C VAL A 17 -8.99 34.71 -19.95
N HIS A 18 -8.60 35.26 -21.10
CA HIS A 18 -7.89 34.52 -22.14
C HIS A 18 -6.52 34.01 -21.64
N GLN A 19 -5.75 34.87 -20.97
CA GLN A 19 -4.44 34.50 -20.43
C GLN A 19 -4.51 33.47 -19.29
N LEU A 20 -5.54 33.54 -18.43
CA LEU A 20 -5.78 32.50 -17.41
C LEU A 20 -6.20 31.17 -18.05
N SER A 21 -7.05 31.22 -19.09
CA SER A 21 -7.47 30.02 -19.83
C SER A 21 -6.31 29.33 -20.54
N GLU A 22 -5.29 30.08 -20.96
CA GLU A 22 -4.03 29.53 -21.51
C GLU A 22 -3.09 28.95 -20.45
N GLN A 23 -3.13 29.45 -19.20
CA GLN A 23 -2.21 29.02 -18.13
C GLN A 23 -2.70 27.82 -17.31
N ILE A 24 -4.02 27.67 -17.12
CA ILE A 24 -4.61 26.53 -16.39
C ILE A 24 -4.19 25.16 -16.97
N PRO A 25 -4.15 24.94 -18.30
CA PRO A 25 -3.70 23.68 -18.89
C PRO A 25 -2.28 23.29 -18.49
N GLU A 26 -1.37 24.25 -18.34
CA GLU A 26 0.01 23.97 -17.95
C GLU A 26 0.13 23.60 -16.47
N LEU A 27 -0.66 24.25 -15.60
CA LEU A 27 -0.75 23.89 -14.18
C LEU A 27 -1.33 22.49 -13.99
N VAL A 28 -2.40 22.14 -14.71
CA VAL A 28 -2.98 20.79 -14.65
C VAL A 28 -1.95 19.76 -15.14
N ARG A 29 -1.23 20.04 -16.21
CA ARG A 29 -0.16 19.15 -16.71
C ARG A 29 1.01 19.03 -15.72
N SER A 30 1.32 20.07 -14.94
CA SER A 30 2.40 20.01 -13.95
C SER A 30 2.00 19.17 -12.73
N GLU A 31 0.77 19.34 -12.23
CA GLU A 31 0.18 18.50 -11.17
C GLU A 31 0.14 17.03 -11.59
N ILE A 32 -0.28 16.73 -12.83
CA ILE A 32 -0.26 15.35 -13.35
C ILE A 32 1.17 14.81 -13.40
N ARG A 33 2.15 15.59 -13.87
CA ARG A 33 3.56 15.18 -13.90
C ARG A 33 4.12 14.94 -12.49
N LEU A 34 3.74 15.79 -11.53
CA LEU A 34 4.13 15.64 -10.14
C LEU A 34 3.53 14.38 -9.52
N ALA A 35 2.22 14.16 -9.69
CA ALA A 35 1.53 12.96 -9.24
C ALA A 35 2.14 11.70 -9.87
N GLN A 36 2.45 11.73 -11.17
CA GLN A 36 3.13 10.62 -11.86
C GLN A 36 4.52 10.35 -11.27
N ALA A 37 5.29 11.40 -10.98
CA ALA A 37 6.61 11.28 -10.37
C ALA A 37 6.52 10.68 -8.95
N GLU A 38 5.56 11.13 -8.15
CA GLU A 38 5.34 10.64 -6.79
C GLU A 38 4.90 9.17 -6.80
N VAL A 39 3.96 8.79 -7.67
CA VAL A 39 3.53 7.40 -7.85
C VAL A 39 4.69 6.52 -8.31
N THR A 40 5.50 6.98 -9.26
CA THR A 40 6.68 6.25 -9.73
C THR A 40 7.71 6.07 -8.62
N GLN A 41 7.98 7.11 -7.83
CA GLN A 41 8.92 7.05 -6.73
C GLN A 41 8.43 6.14 -5.59
N LYS A 42 7.15 6.24 -5.22
CA LYS A 42 6.50 5.33 -4.26
C LYS A 42 6.51 3.89 -4.77
N GLY A 43 6.17 3.67 -6.04
CA GLY A 43 6.20 2.37 -6.70
C GLY A 43 7.60 1.75 -6.72
N LYS A 44 8.64 2.53 -7.01
CA LYS A 44 10.04 2.06 -6.99
C LYS A 44 10.46 1.65 -5.58
N ARG A 45 10.16 2.47 -4.56
CA ARG A 45 10.48 2.15 -3.16
C ARG A 45 9.74 0.89 -2.68
N ALA A 46 8.45 0.81 -2.98
CA ALA A 46 7.64 -0.37 -2.67
C ALA A 46 8.17 -1.62 -3.40
N GLY A 47 8.50 -1.50 -4.69
CA GLY A 47 9.02 -2.60 -5.51
C GLY A 47 10.37 -3.14 -5.01
N VAL A 48 11.31 -2.25 -4.64
CA VAL A 48 12.57 -2.66 -4.01
C VAL A 48 12.32 -3.36 -2.69
N GLY A 49 11.41 -2.82 -1.85
CA GLY A 49 11.02 -3.44 -0.59
C GLY A 49 10.45 -4.85 -0.78
N ILE A 50 9.47 -5.00 -1.67
CA ILE A 50 8.85 -6.30 -2.01
C ILE A 50 9.90 -7.27 -2.55
N GLY A 51 10.81 -6.81 -3.42
CA GLY A 51 11.89 -7.62 -3.97
C GLY A 51 12.84 -8.13 -2.87
N MET A 52 13.31 -7.24 -1.99
CA MET A 52 14.18 -7.62 -0.88
C MET A 52 13.49 -8.57 0.11
N PHE A 53 12.23 -8.31 0.47
CA PHE A 53 11.47 -9.20 1.35
C PHE A 53 11.24 -10.57 0.71
N SER A 54 11.05 -10.65 -0.60
CA SER A 54 10.91 -11.93 -1.32
C SER A 54 12.19 -12.76 -1.22
N VAL A 55 13.36 -12.14 -1.47
CA VAL A 55 14.66 -12.81 -1.34
C VAL A 55 14.92 -13.23 0.10
N ALA A 56 14.69 -12.34 1.07
CA ALA A 56 14.86 -12.63 2.48
C ALA A 56 13.95 -13.78 2.93
N GLY A 57 12.69 -13.80 2.49
CA GLY A 57 11.74 -14.87 2.77
C GLY A 57 12.19 -16.21 2.21
N LEU A 58 12.71 -16.24 0.97
CA LEU A 58 13.23 -17.46 0.36
C LEU A 58 14.48 -17.98 1.09
N LEU A 59 15.41 -17.09 1.44
CA LEU A 59 16.60 -17.45 2.22
C LEU A 59 16.21 -17.97 3.61
N ALA A 60 15.27 -17.33 4.28
CA ALA A 60 14.75 -17.79 5.57
C ALA A 60 14.07 -19.16 5.46
N PHE A 61 13.32 -19.41 4.38
CA PHE A 61 12.71 -20.71 4.12
C PHE A 61 13.76 -21.83 3.98
N PHE A 62 14.80 -21.61 3.16
CA PHE A 62 15.89 -22.58 3.01
C PHE A 62 16.67 -22.77 4.32
N ALA A 63 16.99 -21.68 5.03
CA ALA A 63 17.66 -21.75 6.32
C ALA A 63 16.86 -22.56 7.34
N LEU A 64 15.54 -22.33 7.43
CA LEU A 64 14.66 -23.12 8.29
C LEU A 64 14.65 -24.59 7.87
N GLY A 65 14.56 -24.90 6.58
CA GLY A 65 14.65 -26.27 6.07
C GLY A 65 15.98 -26.95 6.44
N SER A 66 17.10 -26.24 6.33
CA SER A 66 18.41 -26.74 6.75
C SER A 66 18.49 -26.98 8.27
N LEU A 67 17.88 -26.12 9.09
CA LEU A 67 17.80 -26.33 10.54
C LEU A 67 16.95 -27.55 10.90
N VAL A 68 15.83 -27.76 10.21
CA VAL A 68 15.00 -28.96 10.37
C VAL A 68 15.80 -30.21 10.00
N ALA A 69 16.50 -30.20 8.85
CA ALA A 69 17.37 -31.30 8.45
C ALA A 69 18.48 -31.56 9.48
N THR A 70 19.10 -30.50 10.01
CA THR A 70 20.13 -30.59 11.06
C THR A 70 19.58 -31.23 12.33
N ALA A 71 18.38 -30.84 12.76
CA ALA A 71 17.72 -31.43 13.93
C ALA A 71 17.43 -32.93 13.71
N ILE A 72 16.93 -33.29 12.53
CA ILE A 72 16.64 -34.70 12.20
C ILE A 72 17.93 -35.52 12.19
N LEU A 73 18.97 -35.06 11.50
CA LEU A 73 20.25 -35.78 11.41
C LEU A 73 20.93 -35.86 12.77
N GLY A 74 20.87 -34.81 13.57
CA GLY A 74 21.39 -34.81 14.95
C GLY A 74 20.68 -35.83 15.83
N LEU A 75 19.34 -35.88 15.77
CA LEU A 75 18.55 -36.83 16.53
C LEU A 75 18.68 -38.27 16.00
N ALA A 76 18.97 -38.44 14.71
CA ALA A 76 19.23 -39.73 14.10
C ALA A 76 20.50 -40.43 14.63
N HIS A 77 21.36 -39.74 15.40
CA HIS A 77 22.47 -40.38 16.12
C HIS A 77 22.01 -41.17 17.35
N VAL A 78 20.82 -40.90 17.88
CA VAL A 78 20.30 -41.56 19.10
C VAL A 78 19.05 -42.42 18.85
N VAL A 79 18.32 -42.19 17.75
CA VAL A 79 17.16 -42.99 17.33
C VAL A 79 17.19 -43.23 15.82
N ASP A 80 16.36 -44.15 15.31
CA ASP A 80 16.25 -44.37 13.87
C ASP A 80 15.86 -43.10 13.11
N ALA A 81 16.41 -42.91 11.91
CA ALA A 81 16.20 -41.70 11.11
C ALA A 81 14.72 -41.40 10.82
N TRP A 82 13.89 -42.43 10.59
CA TRP A 82 12.46 -42.26 10.36
C TRP A 82 11.74 -41.74 11.62
N LEU A 83 12.16 -42.19 12.81
CA LEU A 83 11.58 -41.78 14.08
C LEU A 83 12.05 -40.36 14.44
N ALA A 84 13.32 -40.03 14.19
CA ALA A 84 13.84 -38.67 14.33
C ALA A 84 13.04 -37.67 13.48
N ALA A 85 12.76 -38.01 12.22
CA ALA A 85 11.95 -37.18 11.33
C ALA A 85 10.52 -36.97 11.87
N LEU A 86 9.88 -38.02 12.38
CA LEU A 86 8.54 -37.92 12.98
C LEU A 86 8.51 -37.06 14.25
N ILE A 87 9.50 -37.20 15.13
CA ILE A 87 9.60 -36.39 16.35
C ILE A 87 9.72 -34.91 15.99
N VAL A 88 10.64 -34.56 15.10
CA VAL A 88 10.82 -33.17 14.66
C VAL A 88 9.56 -32.64 13.98
N ALA A 89 8.90 -33.45 13.14
CA ALA A 89 7.65 -33.06 12.49
C ALA A 89 6.54 -32.77 13.51
N LEU A 90 6.38 -33.60 14.55
CA LEU A 90 5.39 -33.38 15.60
C LEU A 90 5.65 -32.08 16.39
N VAL A 91 6.91 -31.80 16.71
CA VAL A 91 7.30 -30.55 17.39
C VAL A 91 6.96 -29.34 16.52
N LEU A 92 7.27 -29.39 15.23
CA LEU A 92 6.95 -28.31 14.28
C LEU A 92 5.45 -28.12 14.11
N LEU A 93 4.67 -29.21 14.03
CA LEU A 93 3.21 -29.14 13.93
C LEU A 93 2.59 -28.53 15.19
N ALA A 94 3.10 -28.86 16.38
CA ALA A 94 2.66 -28.25 17.63
C ALA A 94 2.96 -26.75 17.65
N ALA A 95 4.18 -26.35 17.27
CA ALA A 95 4.56 -24.94 17.17
C ALA A 95 3.70 -24.20 16.13
N ALA A 96 3.44 -24.80 14.96
CA ALA A 96 2.59 -24.25 13.93
C ALA A 96 1.12 -24.09 14.39
N ALA A 97 0.59 -25.05 15.15
CA ALA A 97 -0.74 -24.95 15.73
C ALA A 97 -0.84 -23.77 16.70
N VAL A 98 0.13 -23.62 17.61
CA VAL A 98 0.19 -22.49 18.55
C VAL A 98 0.30 -21.15 17.81
N ALA A 99 1.24 -21.04 16.87
CA ALA A 99 1.40 -19.83 16.06
C ALA A 99 0.15 -19.51 15.24
N GLY A 100 -0.51 -20.51 14.66
CA GLY A 100 -1.75 -20.36 13.91
C GLY A 100 -2.92 -19.87 14.78
N LEU A 101 -3.05 -20.39 16.01
CA LEU A 101 -4.06 -19.93 16.97
C LEU A 101 -3.82 -18.47 17.39
N ILE A 102 -2.57 -18.09 17.68
CA ILE A 102 -2.20 -16.71 18.01
C ILE A 102 -2.40 -15.78 16.79
N GLY A 103 -2.03 -16.23 15.60
CA GLY A 103 -2.22 -15.47 14.37
C GLY A 103 -3.70 -15.22 14.11
N ARG A 104 -4.54 -16.25 14.27
CA ARG A 104 -6.00 -16.13 14.14
C ARG A 104 -6.58 -15.12 15.12
N SER A 105 -6.17 -15.12 16.39
CA SER A 105 -6.68 -14.15 17.36
C SER A 105 -6.26 -12.72 17.02
N LYS A 106 -5.02 -12.52 16.59
CA LYS A 106 -4.52 -11.20 16.17
C LYS A 106 -5.22 -10.66 14.92
N VAL A 107 -5.51 -11.52 13.94
CA VAL A 107 -6.29 -11.13 12.76
C VAL A 107 -7.72 -10.80 13.14
N ALA A 108 -8.33 -11.55 14.07
CA ALA A 108 -9.67 -11.24 14.56
C ALA A 108 -9.74 -9.92 15.35
N GLU A 109 -8.69 -9.57 16.09
CA GLU A 109 -8.57 -8.30 16.83
C GLU A 109 -8.36 -7.08 15.93
N ALA A 110 -7.75 -7.26 14.74
CA ALA A 110 -7.40 -6.15 13.85
C ALA A 110 -8.62 -5.43 13.22
N GLY A 111 -9.82 -5.99 13.34
CA GLY A 111 -11.06 -5.44 12.77
C GLY A 111 -11.08 -5.46 11.23
N PRO A 112 -12.20 -5.06 10.60
CA PRO A 112 -12.29 -4.99 9.15
C PRO A 112 -11.23 -4.02 8.59
N PRO A 113 -10.53 -4.36 7.50
CA PRO A 113 -9.57 -3.45 6.86
C PRO A 113 -10.23 -2.20 6.26
N ALA A 114 -11.56 -2.16 6.27
CA ALA A 114 -12.33 -1.05 5.76
C ALA A 114 -12.52 0.03 6.86
N PRO A 115 -12.25 1.32 6.57
CA PRO A 115 -12.47 2.39 7.52
C PRO A 115 -13.96 2.55 7.80
N GLU A 116 -14.44 1.92 8.87
CA GLU A 116 -15.85 1.87 9.28
C GLU A 116 -16.47 3.27 9.37
N LYS A 117 -15.71 4.25 9.89
CA LYS A 117 -16.11 5.66 9.98
C LYS A 117 -16.31 6.32 8.62
N ALA A 118 -15.44 6.04 7.65
CA ALA A 118 -15.56 6.60 6.30
C ALA A 118 -16.75 5.97 5.55
N ILE A 119 -17.00 4.68 5.76
CA ILE A 119 -18.16 3.99 5.19
C ILE A 119 -19.46 4.49 5.84
N GLN A 120 -19.47 4.76 7.15
CA GLN A 120 -20.62 5.35 7.83
C GLN A 120 -20.92 6.76 7.33
N GLY A 121 -19.91 7.62 7.20
CA GLY A 121 -20.10 8.98 6.66
C GLY A 121 -20.71 8.97 5.26
N VAL A 122 -20.22 8.13 4.36
CA VAL A 122 -20.79 7.98 3.00
C VAL A 122 -22.24 7.49 3.04
N LYS A 123 -22.59 6.58 3.96
CA LYS A 123 -23.99 6.11 4.11
C LYS A 123 -24.91 7.23 4.63
N GLU A 124 -24.41 8.06 5.54
CA GLU A 124 -25.14 9.18 6.13
C GLU A 124 -25.38 10.30 5.11
N ASP A 125 -24.36 10.59 4.28
CA ASP A 125 -24.46 11.53 3.16
C ASP A 125 -25.50 11.06 2.13
N ILE A 126 -25.47 9.76 1.77
CA ILE A 126 -26.47 9.18 0.85
C ILE A 126 -27.88 9.22 1.45
N ALA A 127 -28.02 9.00 2.76
CA ALA A 127 -29.31 9.06 3.45
C ALA A 127 -29.89 10.48 3.44
N THR A 128 -29.06 11.50 3.66
CA THR A 128 -29.43 12.92 3.58
C THR A 128 -29.92 13.29 2.18
N VAL A 129 -29.15 12.97 1.14
CA VAL A 129 -29.50 13.26 -0.26
C VAL A 129 -30.76 12.51 -0.71
N LYS A 130 -30.99 11.29 -0.21
CA LYS A 130 -32.20 10.51 -0.52
C LYS A 130 -33.44 10.98 0.27
N GLY A 131 -33.25 11.67 1.39
CA GLY A 131 -34.30 12.26 2.23
C GLY A 131 -34.81 13.62 1.72
N GLU A 132 -34.02 14.36 0.95
CA GLU A 132 -34.33 15.72 0.46
C GLU A 132 -35.18 15.77 -0.83
N HIS A 133 -36.00 14.76 -1.13
CA HIS A 133 -36.95 14.79 -2.26
C HIS A 133 -38.42 14.56 -1.85
N ARG A 134 -38.81 15.08 -0.69
CA ARG A 134 -40.20 15.25 -0.27
C ARG A 134 -40.39 16.62 0.40
N GLY A 135 -40.54 17.65 -0.43
CA GLY A 135 -40.94 18.99 -0.04
C GLY A 135 -41.37 19.76 -1.28
#